data_AF-A0A420JBT1-F1
#
_entry.id   AF-A0A420JBT1-F1
#
_cell.length_a   1.000
_cell.length_b   1.000
_cell.length_c   1.000
_cell.angle_alpha   90.00
_cell.angle_beta   90.00
_cell.angle_gamma   90.00
#
_symmetry.space_group_name_H-M   'P 1'
#
loop_
_entity.id
_entity.type
_entity.pdbx_description
1 polymer ?
#
loop_
_entity_poly.entity_id
_entity_poly.type
_entity_poly.pdbx_seq_one_letter_code
_entity_poly.pdbx_strand_id
1 'polypeptide(L)'
;FVEEHIEIYKDPDLHDDDLWEIYRDDFKDWKLEDFKEVSGPLITKLRNQLRRRGVLVLKGRGTPVAQRLLETIQQENPLEWSKDEIEDQLLADKLPFDSRFNPNWDNQNLPLLSKLSAMLLTTKQNTPDKTESISECDPNSQ
;
A
#
# COMPACT_ATOMS: atom_id res chain seq x y z
N PHE A 1 -17.03 13.02 -13.13
CA PHE A 1 -15.61 13.35 -13.36
C PHE A 1 -14.67 12.47 -12.56
N VAL A 2 -14.33 12.76 -11.29
CA VAL A 2 -13.31 11.94 -10.55
C VAL A 2 -13.70 10.48 -10.41
N GLU A 3 -14.97 10.19 -10.06
CA GLU A 3 -15.43 8.81 -9.90
C GLU A 3 -15.35 8.00 -11.20
N GLU A 4 -15.64 8.63 -12.34
CA GLU A 4 -15.53 8.02 -13.67
C GLU A 4 -14.08 7.65 -14.01
N HIS A 5 -13.12 8.54 -13.73
CA HIS A 5 -11.70 8.27 -13.94
C HIS A 5 -11.19 7.15 -13.02
N ILE A 6 -11.69 7.08 -11.77
CA ILE A 6 -11.38 5.95 -10.89
C ILE A 6 -11.82 4.62 -11.51
N GLU A 7 -12.96 4.59 -12.21
CA GLU A 7 -13.43 3.36 -12.88
C GLU A 7 -12.60 3.06 -14.15
N ILE A 8 -12.22 4.07 -14.94
CA ILE A 8 -11.32 3.91 -16.10
C ILE A 8 -9.97 3.35 -15.65
N TYR A 9 -9.40 3.86 -14.56
CA TYR A 9 -8.09 3.42 -14.03
C TYR A 9 -8.11 2.00 -13.44
N LYS A 10 -9.24 1.29 -13.51
CA LYS A 10 -9.32 -0.15 -13.21
C LYS A 10 -9.06 -1.05 -14.42
N ASP A 11 -8.91 -0.48 -15.62
CA ASP A 11 -8.53 -1.24 -16.81
C ASP A 11 -7.17 -1.93 -16.63
N PRO A 12 -7.09 -3.27 -16.59
CA PRO A 12 -5.87 -4.02 -16.27
C PRO A 12 -4.67 -3.67 -17.15
N ASP A 13 -4.90 -3.20 -18.38
CA ASP A 13 -3.84 -2.82 -19.30
C ASP A 13 -3.32 -1.40 -19.03
N LEU A 14 -3.95 -0.65 -18.12
CA LEU A 14 -3.57 0.71 -17.74
C LEU A 14 -2.90 0.73 -16.35
N HIS A 15 -1.57 0.81 -16.35
CA HIS A 15 -0.75 0.82 -15.15
C HIS A 15 0.58 1.56 -15.37
N ASP A 16 1.33 1.74 -14.28
CA ASP A 16 2.66 2.36 -14.20
C ASP A 16 2.75 3.70 -14.96
N ASP A 17 3.66 3.82 -15.93
CA ASP A 17 3.93 5.08 -16.63
C ASP A 17 2.74 5.51 -17.51
N ASP A 18 2.09 4.57 -18.18
CA ASP A 18 0.94 4.84 -19.05
C ASP A 18 -0.21 5.47 -18.25
N LEU A 19 -0.48 4.92 -17.05
CA LEU A 19 -1.49 5.48 -16.15
C LEU A 19 -1.07 6.85 -15.61
N TRP A 20 0.22 7.04 -15.30
CA TRP A 20 0.72 8.33 -14.82
C TRP A 20 0.58 9.43 -15.87
N GLU A 21 0.89 9.14 -17.14
CA GLU A 21 0.72 10.07 -18.26
C GLU A 21 -0.75 10.45 -18.46
N ILE A 22 -1.65 9.46 -18.51
CA ILE A 22 -3.09 9.70 -18.66
C ILE A 22 -3.63 10.52 -17.48
N TYR A 23 -3.28 10.15 -16.24
CA TYR A 23 -3.70 10.89 -15.07
C TYR A 23 -3.23 12.35 -15.09
N ARG A 24 -2.01 12.59 -15.57
CA ARG A 24 -1.50 13.95 -15.75
C ARG A 24 -2.32 14.73 -16.76
N ASP A 25 -2.65 14.14 -17.90
CA ASP A 25 -3.39 14.80 -18.98
C ASP A 25 -4.84 15.09 -18.59
N ASP A 26 -5.52 14.13 -17.94
CA ASP A 26 -6.91 14.26 -17.49
C ASP A 26 -7.10 15.37 -16.45
N PHE A 27 -6.06 15.64 -15.66
CA PHE A 27 -6.08 16.59 -14.56
C PHE A 27 -5.10 17.77 -14.76
N LYS A 28 -4.55 17.98 -15.96
CA LYS A 28 -3.49 18.98 -16.22
C LYS A 28 -3.88 20.41 -15.86
N ASP A 29 -5.16 20.75 -16.02
CA ASP A 29 -5.69 22.09 -15.77
C ASP A 29 -6.23 22.25 -14.34
N TRP A 30 -6.22 21.18 -13.54
CA TRP A 30 -6.72 21.19 -12.18
C TRP A 30 -5.75 21.89 -11.22
N LYS A 31 -6.33 22.63 -10.28
CA LYS A 31 -5.64 23.29 -9.18
C LYS A 31 -6.02 22.63 -7.86
N LEU A 32 -5.37 23.08 -6.79
CA LEU A 32 -5.61 22.53 -5.46
C LEU A 32 -7.06 22.70 -5.01
N GLU A 33 -7.69 23.80 -5.42
CA GLU A 33 -9.08 24.15 -5.12
C GLU A 33 -10.04 23.12 -5.71
N ASP A 34 -9.83 22.70 -6.97
CA ASP A 34 -10.66 21.70 -7.65
C ASP A 34 -10.62 20.35 -6.89
N PHE A 35 -9.43 19.93 -6.45
CA PHE A 35 -9.30 18.72 -5.62
C PHE A 35 -9.93 18.85 -4.23
N LYS A 36 -10.03 20.07 -3.68
CA LYS A 36 -10.67 20.33 -2.37
C LYS A 36 -12.19 20.31 -2.45
N GLU A 37 -12.78 20.57 -3.61
CA GLU A 37 -14.23 20.48 -3.83
C GLU A 37 -14.70 19.02 -3.91
N VAL A 38 -13.81 18.10 -4.26
CA VAL A 38 -14.10 16.66 -4.30
C VAL A 38 -14.19 16.10 -2.89
N SER A 39 -15.12 15.18 -2.67
CA SER A 39 -15.28 14.54 -1.36
C SER A 39 -14.00 13.80 -0.93
N GLY A 40 -13.64 13.94 0.34
CA GLY A 40 -12.45 13.30 0.92
C GLY A 40 -12.36 11.78 0.68
N PRO A 41 -13.46 11.01 0.76
CA PRO A 41 -13.46 9.59 0.41
C PRO A 41 -13.10 9.33 -1.06
N LEU A 42 -13.61 10.13 -2.01
CA LEU A 42 -13.30 9.97 -3.43
C LEU A 42 -11.84 10.34 -3.73
N ILE A 43 -11.32 11.41 -3.14
CA ILE A 43 -9.91 11.79 -3.24
C ILE A 43 -8.99 10.68 -2.72
N THR A 44 -9.37 10.05 -1.60
CA THR A 44 -8.62 8.92 -1.05
C THR A 44 -8.70 7.68 -1.95
N LYS A 45 -9.88 7.41 -2.53
CA LYS A 45 -10.10 6.30 -3.47
C LYS A 45 -9.27 6.48 -4.74
N LEU A 46 -9.21 7.71 -5.29
CA LEU A 46 -8.36 8.05 -6.43
C LEU A 46 -6.89 7.78 -6.15
N ARG A 47 -6.34 8.33 -5.05
CA ARG A 47 -4.95 8.07 -4.65
C ARG A 47 -4.65 6.59 -4.54
N ASN A 48 -5.53 5.84 -3.87
CA ASN A 48 -5.31 4.41 -3.67
C ASN A 48 -5.38 3.63 -4.99
N GLN A 49 -6.26 4.03 -5.92
CA GLN A 49 -6.32 3.42 -7.26
C GLN A 49 -5.03 3.66 -8.04
N LEU A 50 -4.56 4.91 -8.10
CA LEU A 50 -3.28 5.27 -8.75
C LEU A 50 -2.12 4.44 -8.17
N ARG A 51 -2.00 4.41 -6.84
CA ARG A 51 -0.95 3.64 -6.15
C ARG A 51 -1.04 2.14 -6.39
N ARG A 52 -2.26 1.58 -6.43
CA ARG A 52 -2.45 0.16 -6.71
C ARG A 52 -1.94 -0.22 -8.10
N ARG A 53 -1.99 0.73 -9.02
CA ARG A 53 -1.63 0.57 -10.42
C ARG A 53 -0.24 1.09 -10.75
N GLY A 54 0.63 1.22 -9.75
CA GLY A 54 2.03 1.55 -9.96
C GLY A 54 2.35 3.04 -10.00
N VAL A 55 1.37 3.93 -9.87
CA VAL A 55 1.63 5.38 -9.81
C VAL A 55 1.90 5.81 -8.37
N LEU A 56 3.15 6.21 -8.09
CA LEU A 56 3.53 6.63 -6.75
C LEU A 56 2.95 8.01 -6.40
N VAL A 57 1.93 8.01 -5.54
CA VAL A 57 1.46 9.23 -4.87
C VAL A 57 1.95 9.24 -3.44
N LEU A 58 2.85 10.16 -3.09
CA LEU A 58 3.50 10.21 -1.78
C LEU A 58 2.49 10.28 -0.61
N LYS A 59 2.78 9.53 0.45
CA LYS A 59 2.04 9.59 1.72
C LYS A 59 2.85 10.42 2.72
N GLY A 60 2.17 11.16 3.61
CA GLY A 60 2.86 11.92 4.65
C GLY A 60 1.89 12.54 5.64
N ARG A 61 2.34 12.68 6.90
CA ARG A 61 1.58 13.42 7.92
C ARG A 61 1.60 14.92 7.58
N GLY A 62 0.48 15.59 7.81
CA GLY A 62 0.37 17.04 7.66
C GLY A 62 0.17 17.55 6.23
N THR A 63 0.32 16.69 5.20
CA THR A 63 0.00 17.06 3.81
C THR A 63 -1.35 16.47 3.39
N PRO A 64 -2.33 17.27 2.96
CA PRO A 64 -3.60 16.77 2.43
C PRO A 64 -3.41 15.89 1.19
N VAL A 65 -4.28 14.89 1.01
CA VAL A 65 -4.23 14.00 -0.17
C VAL A 65 -4.41 14.77 -1.47
N ALA A 66 -5.30 15.77 -1.48
CA ALA A 66 -5.50 16.68 -2.61
C ALA A 66 -4.19 17.34 -3.07
N GLN A 67 -3.35 17.77 -2.12
CA GLN A 67 -2.06 18.38 -2.44
C GLN A 67 -1.09 17.35 -3.04
N ARG A 68 -1.05 16.12 -2.52
CA ARG A 68 -0.19 15.05 -3.06
C ARG A 68 -0.57 14.65 -4.49
N LEU A 69 -1.87 14.64 -4.78
CA LEU A 69 -2.39 14.38 -6.12
C LEU A 69 -1.97 15.48 -7.11
N LEU A 70 -2.04 16.75 -6.69
CA LEU A 70 -1.58 17.87 -7.49
C LEU A 70 -0.06 17.84 -7.71
N GLU A 71 0.73 17.59 -6.66
CA GLU A 71 2.18 17.43 -6.76
C GLU A 71 2.54 16.34 -7.77
N THR A 72 1.77 15.25 -7.83
CA THR A 72 1.99 14.15 -8.79
C THR A 72 1.75 14.61 -10.24
N ILE A 73 0.76 15.49 -10.48
CA ILE A 73 0.49 16.03 -11.82
C ILE A 73 1.62 16.96 -12.27
N GLN A 74 2.21 17.70 -11.34
CA GLN A 74 3.27 18.67 -11.63
C GLN A 74 4.65 18.05 -11.81
N GLN A 75 4.79 16.74 -11.61
CA GLN A 75 6.05 16.03 -11.82
C GLN A 75 6.40 15.98 -13.31
N GLU A 76 7.67 16.24 -13.61
CA GLU A 76 8.19 16.10 -14.97
C GLU A 76 8.32 14.63 -15.39
N ASN A 77 8.65 13.75 -14.45
CA ASN A 77 8.83 12.31 -14.65
C ASN A 77 8.13 11.52 -13.53
N PRO A 78 7.64 10.29 -13.80
CA PRO A 78 7.03 9.45 -12.77
C PRO A 78 8.06 9.14 -11.67
N LEU A 79 7.62 9.17 -10.41
CA LEU A 79 8.50 8.79 -9.30
C LEU A 79 8.69 7.28 -9.25
N GLU A 80 9.93 6.86 -9.00
CA GLU A 80 10.25 5.47 -8.72
C GLU A 80 9.87 5.09 -7.29
N TRP A 81 9.36 3.87 -7.14
CA TRP A 81 9.02 3.31 -5.85
C TRP A 81 10.27 2.86 -5.09
N SER A 82 10.45 3.37 -3.88
CA SER A 82 11.43 2.81 -2.94
C SER A 82 10.92 1.51 -2.31
N LYS A 83 11.83 0.70 -1.77
CA LYS A 83 11.49 -0.56 -1.07
C LYS A 83 10.50 -0.32 0.07
N ASP A 84 10.73 0.71 0.87
CA ASP A 84 9.87 1.06 2.00
C ASP A 84 8.45 1.44 1.55
N GLU A 85 8.32 2.12 0.41
CA GLU A 85 7.01 2.49 -0.15
C GLU A 85 6.26 1.28 -0.72
N ILE A 86 6.98 0.34 -1.33
CA ILE A 86 6.43 -0.93 -1.81
C ILE A 86 5.93 -1.74 -0.60
N GLU A 87 6.73 -1.86 0.44
CA GLU A 87 6.34 -2.55 1.68
C GLU A 87 5.11 -1.90 2.32
N ASP A 88 5.09 -0.57 2.45
CA ASP A 88 3.92 0.17 2.96
C ASP A 88 2.68 -0.06 2.09
N GLN A 89 2.82 -0.12 0.76
CA GLN A 89 1.70 -0.39 -0.14
C GLN A 89 1.14 -1.81 0.03
N LEU A 90 2.02 -2.81 0.13
CA LEU A 90 1.65 -4.21 0.32
C LEU A 90 1.01 -4.46 1.70
N LEU A 91 1.38 -3.68 2.72
CA LEU A 91 0.80 -3.77 4.06
C LEU A 91 -0.53 -3.02 4.19
N ALA A 92 -0.65 -1.86 3.54
CA ALA A 92 -1.79 -0.96 3.71
C ALA A 92 -3.02 -1.34 2.86
N ASP A 93 -2.82 -1.86 1.65
CA ASP A 93 -3.92 -2.24 0.76
C ASP A 93 -4.19 -3.74 0.82
N LYS A 94 -5.47 -4.12 0.86
CA LYS A 94 -5.89 -5.53 0.83
C LYS A 94 -5.99 -6.04 -0.61
N LEU A 95 -6.01 -5.14 -1.58
CA LEU A 95 -6.13 -5.46 -3.00
C LEU A 95 -4.75 -5.65 -3.64
N PRO A 96 -4.66 -6.43 -4.74
CA PRO A 96 -3.39 -6.71 -5.42
C PRO A 96 -2.70 -5.42 -5.85
N PHE A 97 -1.41 -5.29 -5.54
CA PHE A 97 -0.56 -4.23 -6.09
C PHE A 97 -0.16 -4.64 -7.52
N ASP A 98 -0.82 -4.06 -8.51
CA ASP A 98 -0.69 -4.43 -9.91
C ASP A 98 0.23 -3.42 -10.62
N SER A 99 1.51 -3.74 -10.59
CA SER A 99 2.59 -2.86 -11.06
C SER A 99 3.86 -3.69 -11.26
N ARG A 100 4.72 -3.25 -12.19
CA ARG A 100 6.07 -3.80 -12.36
C ARG A 100 6.93 -3.74 -11.09
N PHE A 101 6.59 -2.87 -10.13
CA PHE A 101 7.28 -2.75 -8.85
C PHE A 101 6.84 -3.79 -7.81
N ASN A 102 5.82 -4.61 -8.09
CA ASN A 102 5.38 -5.65 -7.16
C ASN A 102 6.39 -6.83 -7.14
N PRO A 103 7.09 -7.07 -6.01
CA PRO A 103 8.09 -8.14 -5.91
C PRO A 103 7.48 -9.56 -5.93
N ASN A 104 6.15 -9.68 -5.85
CA ASN A 104 5.47 -10.97 -5.85
C ASN A 104 5.14 -11.51 -7.26
N TRP A 105 5.52 -10.81 -8.33
CA TRP A 105 5.24 -11.27 -9.71
C TRP A 105 5.91 -12.61 -10.06
N ASP A 106 7.04 -12.94 -9.41
CA ASP A 106 7.70 -14.26 -9.55
C ASP A 106 7.00 -15.37 -8.75
N ASN A 107 6.06 -15.03 -7.85
CA ASN A 107 5.40 -15.93 -6.91
C ASN A 107 3.91 -16.17 -7.20
N GLN A 108 3.49 -16.05 -8.47
CA GLN A 108 2.09 -16.14 -8.95
C GLN A 108 1.35 -17.49 -8.64
N ASN A 109 1.85 -18.34 -7.74
CA ASN A 109 1.22 -19.59 -7.30
C ASN A 109 1.00 -19.73 -5.77
N LEU A 110 1.08 -18.65 -4.96
CA LEU A 110 0.73 -18.75 -3.52
C LEU A 110 -0.31 -17.69 -3.11
N PRO A 111 -1.50 -18.10 -2.62
CA PRO A 111 -2.55 -17.17 -2.23
C PRO A 111 -2.09 -16.34 -1.04
N LEU A 112 -2.05 -15.01 -1.22
CA LEU A 112 -1.55 -14.00 -0.28
C LEU A 112 -2.14 -14.09 1.15
N LEU A 113 -3.28 -14.77 1.31
CA LEU A 113 -3.90 -15.04 2.60
C LEU A 113 -3.09 -16.00 3.52
N SER A 114 -2.31 -16.93 2.98
CA SER A 114 -1.58 -17.91 3.81
C SER A 114 -0.37 -17.30 4.52
N LYS A 115 0.34 -16.38 3.87
CA LYS A 115 1.51 -15.69 4.44
C LYS A 115 1.12 -14.67 5.51
N LEU A 116 0.03 -13.93 5.31
CA LEU A 116 -0.51 -13.03 6.34
C LEU A 116 -0.98 -13.80 7.57
N SER A 117 -1.61 -14.98 7.39
CA SER A 117 -2.01 -15.85 8.50
C SER A 117 -0.78 -16.37 9.28
N ALA A 118 0.27 -16.80 8.59
CA ALA A 118 1.51 -17.26 9.22
C ALA A 118 2.24 -16.16 10.00
N MET A 119 2.34 -14.93 9.45
CA MET A 119 2.98 -13.80 10.15
C MET A 119 2.18 -13.31 11.36
N LEU A 120 0.85 -13.28 11.29
CA LEU A 120 0.01 -12.91 12.44
C LEU A 120 0.07 -13.94 13.58
N LEU A 121 0.30 -15.23 13.25
CA LEU A 121 0.45 -16.30 14.24
C LEU A 121 1.81 -16.26 14.95
N THR A 122 2.90 -15.97 14.22
CA THR A 122 4.25 -15.90 14.82
C THR A 122 4.45 -14.68 15.71
N THR A 123 3.74 -13.58 15.45
CA THR A 123 3.84 -12.36 16.25
C THR A 123 3.12 -12.47 17.61
N LYS A 124 2.16 -13.40 17.75
CA LYS A 124 1.43 -13.62 19.02
C LYS A 124 2.11 -14.61 19.99
N GLN A 125 3.15 -15.33 19.57
CA GLN A 125 3.75 -16.41 20.38
C GLN A 125 5.05 -16.03 21.11
N ASN A 126 5.62 -14.85 20.87
CA ASN A 126 6.82 -14.40 21.59
C ASN A 126 6.46 -13.40 22.71
N THR A 127 5.86 -13.92 23.79
CA THR A 127 6.03 -13.33 25.12
C THR A 127 6.69 -14.39 25.99
N PRO A 128 7.93 -14.21 26.50
CA PRO A 128 8.53 -15.21 27.35
C PRO A 128 7.88 -15.17 28.73
N ASP A 129 7.05 -16.18 28.99
CA ASP A 129 6.62 -16.57 30.33
C ASP A 129 7.84 -17.14 31.08
N LYS A 130 8.15 -16.62 32.27
CA LYS A 130 9.30 -17.05 33.06
C LYS A 130 8.83 -17.50 34.44
N THR A 131 8.39 -18.75 34.48
CA THR A 131 8.15 -19.62 35.64
C THR A 131 8.16 -21.04 35.06
N GLU A 132 8.89 -22.06 35.47
CA GLU A 132 9.55 -22.49 36.71
C GLU A 132 10.67 -23.49 36.32
N SER A 133 11.57 -23.83 37.24
CA SER A 133 12.23 -25.14 37.21
C SER A 133 12.44 -25.63 38.63
N ILE A 134 11.59 -26.58 39.02
CA ILE A 134 11.69 -27.45 40.19
C ILE A 134 12.55 -28.64 39.78
N SER A 135 13.40 -29.16 40.67
CA SER A 135 13.89 -30.53 40.57
C SER A 135 14.01 -31.15 41.96
N GLU A 136 13.12 -32.11 42.23
CA GLU A 136 13.17 -33.07 43.32
C GLU A 136 14.27 -34.13 43.12
N CYS A 137 14.66 -34.76 44.24
CA CYS A 137 14.83 -36.21 44.50
C CYS A 137 15.83 -36.38 45.66
N ASP A 138 15.38 -36.69 46.88
CA ASP A 138 15.11 -38.03 47.45
C ASP A 138 16.37 -38.59 48.19
N PRO A 139 16.29 -39.68 48.99
CA PRO A 139 15.59 -39.81 50.27
C PRO A 139 16.53 -40.35 51.39
N ASN A 140 16.06 -40.28 52.65
CA ASN A 140 16.45 -41.07 53.84
C ASN A 140 17.83 -41.79 53.90
N SER A 141 18.71 -41.40 54.83
CA SER A 141 19.62 -42.36 55.51
C SER A 141 20.20 -41.81 56.83
N GLN A 142 19.91 -42.56 57.90
CA GLN A 142 20.48 -42.60 59.27
C GLN A 142 20.09 -41.53 60.31
#